data_AF-A0A7X6CKX4-F1
#
_entry.id   AF-A0A7X6CKX4-F1
#
_cell.length_a   1.000
_cell.length_b   1.000
_cell.length_c   1.000
_cell.angle_alpha   90.00
_cell.angle_beta   90.00
_cell.angle_gamma   90.00
#
_symmetry.space_group_name_H-M   'P 1'
#
loop_
_entity.id
_entity.type
_entity.pdbx_description
1 polymer ?
#
loop_
_entity_poly.entity_id
_entity_poly.type
_entity_poly.pdbx_seq_one_letter_code
_entity_poly.pdbx_strand_id
1 'polypeptide(L)'
;MKLSRSGISKWMVVLFASILITFALPLLAREIQLPASRWVEVRQTRGTVTYQGRPARVGDRLTTAGQQISTGKQSSAVLAVDTGIATINVAELTTVQVRGLSVAANGGRVTLLSVPAGLARVSTRPLTNPSSRLEITSPAGVVGVRGTEFAVGVGPEGKAATATFEGKVDASALGRTVRIEKGSASLTFPGNPPSPPQAFKENLNYELISLSVISPGKVRCVCTVDPLNLVYLNGQPLKMDRTGKIDEVVPKPANSDYWLVVRSPVGNEVSYELGESLIKK
;
A
#
# COMPACT_ATOMS: atom_id res chain seq x y z
N MET A 1 11.57 -17.55 -110.11
CA MET A 1 12.34 -18.78 -109.84
C MET A 1 13.45 -18.49 -108.85
N LYS A 2 13.18 -18.69 -107.56
CA LYS A 2 14.16 -18.90 -106.46
C LYS A 2 13.36 -19.41 -105.26
N LEU A 3 13.55 -20.68 -104.94
CA LEU A 3 13.01 -21.41 -103.79
C LEU A 3 14.06 -21.43 -102.68
N SER A 4 13.64 -21.31 -101.41
CA SER A 4 14.20 -21.97 -100.20
C SER A 4 13.51 -21.37 -98.96
N ARG A 5 12.53 -22.07 -98.32
CA ARG A 5 12.64 -22.90 -97.07
C ARG A 5 13.14 -22.10 -95.85
N SER A 6 12.63 -22.21 -94.61
CA SER A 6 11.61 -23.00 -93.88
C SER A 6 11.54 -22.40 -92.46
N GLY A 7 10.38 -22.28 -91.78
CA GLY A 7 9.76 -23.29 -90.91
C GLY A 7 8.65 -22.60 -90.09
N ILE A 8 7.40 -23.10 -89.97
CA ILE A 8 6.89 -24.25 -89.18
C ILE A 8 7.29 -24.10 -87.70
N SER A 9 6.41 -23.73 -86.75
CA SER A 9 5.24 -24.44 -86.18
C SER A 9 4.36 -23.40 -85.43
N LYS A 10 3.02 -23.30 -85.42
CA LYS A 10 1.84 -24.19 -85.28
C LYS A 10 1.64 -24.82 -83.87
N TRP A 11 0.43 -24.56 -83.33
CA TRP A 11 -0.29 -25.13 -82.16
C TRP A 11 0.01 -24.44 -80.81
N MET A 12 -0.88 -23.64 -80.22
CA MET A 12 -2.27 -23.87 -79.77
C MET A 12 -2.40 -25.10 -78.85
N VAL A 13 -2.22 -24.87 -77.55
CA VAL A 13 -2.71 -25.74 -76.47
C VAL A 13 -3.50 -24.88 -75.49
N VAL A 14 -4.76 -25.29 -75.31
CA VAL A 14 -5.79 -24.74 -74.41
C VAL A 14 -5.54 -25.25 -72.99
N LEU A 15 -5.84 -24.47 -71.94
CA LEU A 15 -6.72 -24.82 -70.79
C LEU A 15 -6.42 -24.02 -69.50
N PHE A 16 -7.50 -23.41 -68.97
CA PHE A 16 -7.86 -23.23 -67.55
C PHE A 16 -6.90 -22.56 -66.55
N ALA A 17 -7.26 -21.34 -66.12
CA ALA A 17 -7.13 -20.87 -64.74
C ALA A 17 -8.11 -19.70 -64.52
N SER A 18 -9.32 -19.94 -64.01
CA SER A 18 -9.68 -19.86 -62.58
C SER A 18 -9.53 -18.46 -61.95
N ILE A 19 -10.69 -17.88 -61.70
CA ILE A 19 -11.05 -16.82 -60.74
C ILE A 19 -10.14 -16.82 -59.49
N LEU A 20 -9.62 -15.64 -59.12
CA LEU A 20 -9.63 -15.08 -57.75
C LEU A 20 -8.91 -13.72 -57.78
N ILE A 21 -9.67 -12.62 -57.98
CA ILE A 21 -9.16 -11.29 -57.60
C ILE A 21 -9.35 -11.21 -56.09
N THR A 22 -8.28 -11.49 -55.35
CA THR A 22 -8.17 -11.29 -53.92
C THR A 22 -8.29 -9.80 -53.61
N PHE A 23 -9.47 -9.40 -53.14
CA PHE A 23 -9.64 -8.15 -52.40
C PHE A 23 -8.83 -8.26 -51.10
N ALA A 24 -7.57 -7.88 -51.14
CA ALA A 24 -6.77 -7.68 -49.93
C ALA A 24 -7.28 -6.40 -49.25
N LEU A 25 -8.36 -6.52 -48.48
CA LEU A 25 -8.70 -5.51 -47.48
C LEU A 25 -7.50 -5.45 -46.53
N PRO A 26 -6.80 -4.29 -46.41
CA PRO A 26 -5.90 -4.12 -45.29
C PRO A 26 -6.79 -4.08 -44.05
N LEU A 27 -6.95 -5.23 -43.40
CA LEU A 27 -7.33 -5.30 -42.01
C LEU A 27 -6.27 -4.47 -41.29
N LEU A 28 -6.60 -3.21 -41.00
CA LEU A 28 -5.95 -2.49 -39.91
C LEU A 28 -6.20 -3.36 -38.69
N ALA A 29 -5.25 -4.26 -38.42
CA ALA A 29 -5.12 -4.94 -37.15
C ALA A 29 -4.86 -3.82 -36.15
N ARG A 30 -5.95 -3.22 -35.66
CA ARG A 30 -5.91 -2.40 -34.47
C ARG A 30 -5.48 -3.40 -33.42
N GLU A 31 -4.20 -3.38 -33.04
CA GLU A 31 -3.73 -4.14 -31.90
C GLU A 31 -4.70 -3.79 -30.77
N ILE A 32 -5.56 -4.74 -30.42
CA ILE A 32 -6.36 -4.64 -29.22
C ILE A 32 -5.31 -4.74 -28.12
N GLN A 33 -4.78 -3.59 -27.70
CA GLN A 33 -4.07 -3.47 -26.45
C GLN A 33 -5.10 -3.82 -25.38
N LEU A 34 -5.23 -5.11 -25.10
CA LEU A 34 -5.95 -5.59 -23.94
C LEU A 34 -5.39 -4.78 -22.78
N PRO A 35 -6.24 -4.09 -22.00
CA PRO A 35 -5.77 -3.37 -20.83
C PRO A 35 -4.94 -4.36 -20.02
N ALA A 36 -3.63 -4.09 -19.89
CA ALA A 36 -2.78 -4.99 -19.13
C ALA A 36 -3.40 -5.10 -17.75
N SER A 37 -3.99 -6.26 -17.42
CA SER A 37 -4.68 -6.44 -16.16
C SER A 37 -3.66 -6.19 -15.06
N ARG A 38 -3.90 -5.19 -14.22
CA ARG A 38 -3.05 -4.88 -13.07
C ARG A 38 -3.72 -5.40 -11.82
N TRP A 39 -2.93 -5.81 -10.84
CA TRP A 39 -3.46 -6.38 -9.62
C TRP A 39 -2.54 -6.19 -8.42
N VAL A 40 -3.12 -6.29 -7.23
CA VAL A 40 -2.41 -6.53 -5.98
C VAL A 40 -2.75 -7.96 -5.54
N GLU A 41 -1.75 -8.82 -5.48
CA GLU A 41 -1.90 -10.24 -5.14
C GLU A 41 -1.57 -10.50 -3.67
N VAL A 42 -2.39 -11.29 -2.98
CA VAL A 42 -2.07 -11.83 -1.66
C VAL A 42 -1.03 -12.93 -1.82
N ARG A 43 0.18 -12.72 -1.32
CA ARG A 43 1.28 -13.69 -1.38
C ARG A 43 1.38 -14.55 -0.13
N GLN A 44 1.13 -13.96 1.04
CA GLN A 44 1.20 -14.64 2.32
C GLN A 44 0.16 -14.07 3.28
N THR A 45 -0.32 -14.93 4.18
CA THR A 45 -1.26 -14.58 5.25
C THR A 45 -0.87 -15.30 6.53
N ARG A 46 -0.95 -14.62 7.67
CA ARG A 46 -0.82 -15.20 9.01
C ARG A 46 -1.97 -14.69 9.87
N GLY A 47 -2.59 -15.59 10.64
CA GLY A 47 -3.71 -15.24 11.51
C GLY A 47 -5.00 -14.94 10.73
N THR A 48 -5.79 -13.98 11.24
CA THR A 48 -7.05 -13.55 10.65
C THR A 48 -6.80 -12.46 9.61
N VAL A 49 -6.80 -12.84 8.34
CA VAL A 49 -6.72 -11.92 7.20
C VAL A 49 -8.00 -12.02 6.38
N THR A 50 -8.63 -10.89 6.09
CA THR A 50 -9.87 -10.81 5.31
C THR A 50 -9.63 -10.07 4.01
N TYR A 51 -10.15 -10.63 2.92
CA TYR A 51 -10.24 -10.01 1.61
C TYR A 51 -11.73 -9.79 1.31
N GLN A 52 -12.15 -8.54 1.17
CA GLN A 52 -13.57 -8.20 0.93
C GLN A 52 -14.55 -8.85 1.92
N GLY A 53 -14.19 -8.88 3.21
CA GLY A 53 -15.03 -9.43 4.27
C GLY A 53 -15.04 -10.96 4.36
N ARG A 54 -14.47 -11.69 3.39
CA ARG A 54 -14.23 -13.14 3.51
C ARG A 54 -12.79 -13.42 3.94
N PRO A 55 -12.47 -14.61 4.48
CA PRO A 55 -11.08 -15.01 4.69
C PRO A 55 -10.26 -14.88 3.39
N ALA A 56 -9.08 -14.28 3.50
CA ALA A 56 -8.14 -14.14 2.39
C ALA A 56 -7.42 -15.45 2.11
N ARG A 57 -7.08 -15.68 0.86
CA ARG A 57 -6.31 -16.84 0.39
C ARG A 57 -5.11 -16.35 -0.41
N VAL A 58 -4.01 -17.09 -0.33
CA VAL A 58 -2.87 -16.85 -1.22
C VAL A 58 -3.33 -17.00 -2.67
N GLY A 59 -2.97 -16.03 -3.51
CA GLY A 59 -3.43 -15.91 -4.89
C GLY A 59 -4.68 -15.05 -5.08
N ASP A 60 -5.34 -14.58 -4.01
CA ASP A 60 -6.40 -13.57 -4.13
C ASP A 60 -5.85 -12.30 -4.76
N ARG A 61 -6.61 -11.71 -5.69
CA ARG A 61 -6.20 -10.51 -6.45
C ARG A 61 -7.19 -9.37 -6.29
N LEU A 62 -6.68 -8.24 -5.82
CA LEU A 62 -7.36 -6.95 -5.84
C LEU A 62 -7.08 -6.29 -7.19
N THR A 63 -8.09 -6.12 -8.03
CA THR A 63 -8.01 -5.60 -9.40
C THR A 63 -8.77 -4.29 -9.59
N THR A 64 -9.78 -4.02 -8.75
CA THR A 64 -10.66 -2.84 -8.90
C THR A 64 -10.56 -1.90 -7.72
N ALA A 65 -10.83 -0.62 -7.98
CA ALA A 65 -10.95 0.38 -6.92
C ALA A 65 -12.01 -0.04 -5.88
N GLY A 66 -11.73 0.24 -4.61
CA GLY A 66 -12.59 -0.13 -3.48
C GLY A 66 -12.24 -1.47 -2.85
N GLN A 67 -11.59 -2.38 -3.58
CA GLN A 67 -11.16 -3.65 -3.02
C GLN A 67 -10.07 -3.45 -1.96
N GLN A 68 -10.13 -4.23 -0.90
CA GLN A 68 -9.30 -4.10 0.29
C GLN A 68 -8.98 -5.46 0.92
N ILE A 69 -7.86 -5.47 1.62
CA ILE A 69 -7.39 -6.52 2.52
C ILE A 69 -7.28 -5.92 3.93
N SER A 70 -7.69 -6.68 4.94
CA SER A 70 -7.63 -6.25 6.34
C SER A 70 -7.07 -7.38 7.23
N THR A 71 -6.18 -7.03 8.15
CA THR A 71 -5.58 -7.94 9.14
C THR A 71 -6.19 -7.70 10.53
N GLY A 72 -6.48 -8.77 11.25
CA GLY A 72 -6.93 -8.72 12.65
C GLY A 72 -5.77 -8.58 13.65
N LYS A 73 -6.05 -8.80 14.93
CA LYS A 73 -5.02 -8.94 15.98
C LYS A 73 -4.12 -10.15 15.69
N GLN A 74 -2.85 -10.07 16.03
CA GLN A 74 -1.84 -11.12 15.85
C GLN A 74 -1.80 -11.68 14.42
N SER A 75 -2.09 -10.83 13.43
CA SER A 75 -2.26 -11.22 12.04
C SER A 75 -1.38 -10.37 11.13
N SER A 76 -0.97 -10.91 9.98
CA SER A 76 -0.20 -10.16 9.00
C SER A 76 -0.45 -10.68 7.59
N ALA A 77 -0.17 -9.86 6.59
CA ALA A 77 -0.23 -10.26 5.19
C ALA A 77 0.93 -9.68 4.39
N VAL A 78 1.32 -10.37 3.32
CA VAL A 78 2.27 -9.85 2.33
C VAL A 78 1.54 -9.75 1.00
N LEU A 79 1.56 -8.57 0.41
CA LEU A 79 0.95 -8.29 -0.89
C LEU A 79 2.03 -7.99 -1.93
N ALA A 80 1.79 -8.39 -3.18
CA ALA A 80 2.62 -8.01 -4.32
C ALA A 80 1.81 -7.19 -5.33
N VAL A 81 2.35 -6.05 -5.75
CA VAL A 81 1.77 -5.21 -6.80
C VAL A 81 2.35 -5.64 -8.15
N ASP A 82 1.49 -6.15 -9.03
CA ASP A 82 1.86 -6.79 -10.30
C ASP A 82 3.03 -7.80 -10.12
N THR A 83 3.71 -8.17 -11.22
CA THR A 83 4.95 -8.94 -11.17
C THR A 83 6.12 -8.02 -10.78
N GLY A 84 6.32 -7.81 -9.47
CA GLY A 84 7.54 -7.24 -8.91
C GLY A 84 7.66 -5.72 -8.96
N ILE A 85 6.55 -4.97 -8.96
CA ILE A 85 6.63 -3.49 -8.81
C ILE A 85 6.87 -3.12 -7.37
N ALA A 86 6.05 -3.65 -6.47
CA ALA A 86 6.17 -3.41 -5.05
C ALA A 86 5.72 -4.60 -4.23
N THR A 87 6.31 -4.74 -3.05
CA THR A 87 5.86 -5.65 -1.99
C THR A 87 5.38 -4.81 -0.81
N ILE A 88 4.25 -5.21 -0.22
CA ILE A 88 3.60 -4.52 0.89
C ILE A 88 3.48 -5.50 2.04
N ASN A 89 4.20 -5.25 3.13
CA ASN A 89 4.01 -5.95 4.38
C ASN A 89 2.94 -5.22 5.19
N VAL A 90 1.84 -5.92 5.47
CA VAL A 90 0.67 -5.42 6.18
C VAL A 90 0.74 -5.95 7.61
N ALA A 91 0.95 -5.06 8.58
CA ALA A 91 1.01 -5.41 10.00
C ALA A 91 -0.37 -5.82 10.52
N GLU A 92 -0.48 -6.20 11.80
CA GLU A 92 -1.78 -6.44 12.42
C GLU A 92 -2.63 -5.17 12.51
N LEU A 93 -3.95 -5.35 12.65
CA LEU A 93 -4.91 -4.25 12.78
C LEU A 93 -4.81 -3.21 11.65
N THR A 94 -4.53 -3.68 10.44
CA THR A 94 -4.23 -2.82 9.29
C THR A 94 -5.19 -3.10 8.14
N THR A 95 -5.61 -2.05 7.45
CA THR A 95 -6.34 -2.17 6.18
C THR A 95 -5.53 -1.54 5.06
N VAL A 96 -5.46 -2.22 3.91
CA VAL A 96 -4.92 -1.68 2.67
C VAL A 96 -5.99 -1.81 1.60
N GLN A 97 -6.28 -0.71 0.89
CA GLN A 97 -7.30 -0.65 -0.14
C GLN A 97 -6.71 -0.17 -1.47
N VAL A 98 -7.19 -0.75 -2.57
CA VAL A 98 -6.90 -0.30 -3.92
C VAL A 98 -7.77 0.92 -4.24
N ARG A 99 -7.12 2.03 -4.61
CA ARG A 99 -7.79 3.24 -5.11
C ARG A 99 -7.81 3.30 -6.63
N GLY A 100 -6.80 2.71 -7.27
CA GLY A 100 -6.74 2.62 -8.72
C GLY A 100 -5.47 1.93 -9.19
N LEU A 101 -5.60 1.13 -10.25
CA LEU A 101 -4.48 0.49 -10.94
C LEU A 101 -4.66 0.75 -12.43
N SER A 102 -3.72 1.47 -13.05
CA SER A 102 -3.81 1.79 -14.48
C SER A 102 -2.45 1.79 -15.17
N VAL A 103 -2.50 1.71 -16.50
CA VAL A 103 -1.35 1.89 -17.38
C VAL A 103 -1.56 3.19 -18.17
N ALA A 104 -0.60 4.10 -18.09
CA ALA A 104 -0.56 5.33 -18.87
C ALA A 104 -0.32 5.01 -20.36
N ALA A 105 -0.66 5.94 -21.25
CA ALA A 105 -0.55 5.73 -22.70
C ALA A 105 0.86 5.32 -23.19
N ASN A 106 1.91 5.73 -22.47
CA ASN A 106 3.30 5.38 -22.74
C ASN A 106 3.79 4.12 -21.99
N GLY A 107 2.88 3.29 -21.47
CA GLY A 107 3.21 2.08 -20.71
C GLY A 107 3.61 2.31 -19.24
N GLY A 108 3.58 3.56 -18.75
CA GLY A 108 3.83 3.86 -17.33
C GLY A 108 2.79 3.23 -16.41
N ARG A 109 3.19 2.79 -15.22
CA ARG A 109 2.32 2.06 -14.29
C ARG A 109 1.97 2.94 -13.08
N VAL A 110 0.68 3.26 -12.94
CA VAL A 110 0.16 4.11 -11.86
C VAL A 110 -0.55 3.26 -10.80
N THR A 111 0.06 3.11 -9.63
CA THR A 111 -0.49 2.34 -8.50
C THR A 111 -0.97 3.31 -7.44
N LEU A 112 -2.27 3.33 -7.17
CA LEU A 112 -2.88 4.16 -6.14
C LEU A 112 -3.48 3.26 -5.07
N LEU A 113 -2.98 3.37 -3.85
CA LEU A 113 -3.44 2.61 -2.68
C LEU A 113 -3.87 3.57 -1.57
N SER A 114 -4.63 3.07 -0.61
CA SER A 114 -4.93 3.76 0.63
C SER A 114 -4.66 2.87 1.84
N VAL A 115 -4.18 3.49 2.91
CA VAL A 115 -4.01 2.91 4.24
C VAL A 115 -4.84 3.77 5.20
N PRO A 116 -6.10 3.42 5.48
CA PRO A 116 -6.94 4.20 6.38
C PRO A 116 -6.58 4.01 7.86
N ALA A 117 -6.00 2.87 8.23
CA ALA A 117 -5.61 2.54 9.61
C ALA A 117 -4.56 1.42 9.63
N GLY A 118 -3.71 1.43 10.66
CA GLY A 118 -2.68 0.43 10.90
C GLY A 118 -1.34 0.77 10.25
N LEU A 119 -0.50 -0.23 9.95
CA LEU A 119 0.85 -0.03 9.45
C LEU A 119 1.12 -0.87 8.20
N ALA A 120 1.52 -0.19 7.12
CA ALA A 120 1.98 -0.83 5.89
C ALA A 120 3.42 -0.42 5.56
N ARG A 121 4.31 -1.40 5.40
CA ARG A 121 5.68 -1.20 4.91
C ARG A 121 5.75 -1.59 3.44
N VAL A 122 6.23 -0.68 2.61
CA VAL A 122 6.26 -0.81 1.16
C VAL A 122 7.69 -0.75 0.67
N SER A 123 8.07 -1.78 -0.09
CA SER A 123 9.31 -1.81 -0.86
C SER A 123 8.94 -1.80 -2.33
N THR A 124 9.34 -0.75 -3.06
CA THR A 124 9.14 -0.66 -4.51
C THR A 124 10.48 -0.59 -5.21
N ARG A 125 10.61 -1.34 -6.31
CA ARG A 125 11.76 -1.19 -7.20
C ARG A 125 11.79 0.23 -7.79
N PRO A 126 12.94 0.70 -8.30
CA PRO A 126 13.01 1.91 -9.10
C PRO A 126 11.99 1.91 -10.24
N LEU A 127 11.20 2.98 -10.29
CA LEU A 127 10.24 3.22 -11.38
C LEU A 127 10.96 4.03 -12.46
N THR A 128 11.35 3.38 -13.55
CA THR A 128 12.17 4.00 -14.62
C THR A 128 11.32 4.79 -15.61
N ASN A 129 10.11 4.34 -15.94
CA ASN A 129 9.20 5.08 -16.82
C ASN A 129 8.72 6.37 -16.11
N PRO A 130 8.79 7.56 -16.74
CA PRO A 130 8.40 8.83 -16.14
C PRO A 130 6.94 8.87 -15.67
N SER A 131 6.05 8.16 -16.35
CA SER A 131 4.62 8.07 -16.02
C SER A 131 4.28 6.95 -15.03
N SER A 132 5.27 6.20 -14.55
CA SER A 132 5.09 5.27 -13.43
C SER A 132 5.15 5.99 -12.09
N ARG A 133 4.20 5.70 -11.21
CA ARG A 133 4.18 6.22 -9.83
C ARG A 133 3.45 5.25 -8.90
N LEU A 134 3.88 5.22 -7.65
CA LEU A 134 3.19 4.56 -6.55
C LEU A 134 2.82 5.63 -5.52
N GLU A 135 1.54 5.69 -5.17
CA GLU A 135 1.00 6.61 -4.17
C GLU A 135 0.21 5.82 -3.12
N ILE A 136 0.43 6.18 -1.85
CA ILE A 136 -0.33 5.71 -0.70
C ILE A 136 -1.04 6.90 -0.10
N THR A 137 -2.36 6.84 -0.05
CA THR A 137 -3.18 7.86 0.63
C THR A 137 -3.53 7.41 2.04
N SER A 138 -3.39 8.31 2.99
CA SER A 138 -3.92 8.21 4.35
C SER A 138 -4.94 9.32 4.58
N PRO A 139 -5.72 9.29 5.68
CA PRO A 139 -6.59 10.41 6.01
C PRO A 139 -5.84 11.73 6.24
N ALA A 140 -4.55 11.69 6.60
CA ALA A 140 -3.73 12.88 6.81
C ALA A 140 -3.20 13.50 5.51
N GLY A 141 -3.08 12.72 4.44
CA GLY A 141 -2.41 13.16 3.22
C GLY A 141 -1.92 12.02 2.33
N VAL A 142 -1.15 12.39 1.31
CA VAL A 142 -0.65 11.48 0.27
C VAL A 142 0.85 11.30 0.42
N VAL A 143 1.30 10.07 0.27
CA VAL A 143 2.70 9.66 0.28
C VAL A 143 3.02 9.09 -1.10
N GLY A 144 3.89 9.77 -1.86
CA GLY A 144 4.27 9.39 -3.22
C GLY A 144 5.74 8.99 -3.31
N VAL A 145 6.04 7.95 -4.10
CA VAL A 145 7.41 7.44 -4.23
C VAL A 145 7.81 7.09 -5.66
N ARG A 146 9.13 7.05 -5.86
CA ARG A 146 9.79 6.55 -7.06
C ARG A 146 11.03 5.74 -6.68
N GLY A 147 10.86 4.44 -6.39
CA GLY A 147 11.96 3.54 -6.03
C GLY A 147 12.44 3.74 -4.60
N THR A 148 11.79 3.10 -3.63
CA THR A 148 11.95 3.45 -2.21
C THR A 148 11.48 2.29 -1.34
N GLU A 149 12.13 2.13 -0.19
CA GLU A 149 11.58 1.38 0.92
C GLU A 149 11.13 2.35 2.02
N PHE A 150 9.86 2.29 2.39
CA PHE A 150 9.25 3.20 3.36
C PHE A 150 8.08 2.53 4.08
N ALA A 151 7.57 3.18 5.12
CA ALA A 151 6.38 2.74 5.81
C ALA A 151 5.43 3.90 6.11
N VAL A 152 4.14 3.58 6.17
CA VAL A 152 3.06 4.50 6.53
C VAL A 152 2.28 3.87 7.67
N GLY A 153 2.39 4.46 8.86
CA GLY A 153 1.62 4.11 10.05
C GLY A 153 0.50 5.11 10.28
N VAL A 154 -0.74 4.64 10.34
CA VAL A 154 -1.95 5.45 10.50
C VAL A 154 -2.66 5.07 11.78
N GLY A 155 -2.67 6.00 12.73
CA GLY A 155 -3.33 5.85 14.02
C GLY A 155 -4.78 6.35 14.01
N PRO A 156 -5.44 6.33 15.19
CA PRO A 156 -6.74 6.95 15.39
C PRO A 156 -6.80 8.40 14.91
N GLU A 157 -7.98 8.83 14.50
CA GLU A 157 -8.23 10.15 13.93
C GLU A 157 -7.38 10.49 12.70
N GLY A 158 -6.75 9.48 12.08
CA GLY A 158 -6.08 9.63 10.81
C GLY A 158 -4.67 10.20 10.88
N LYS A 159 -4.08 10.36 12.08
CA LYS A 159 -2.65 10.69 12.25
C LYS A 159 -1.80 9.71 11.42
N ALA A 160 -0.89 10.22 10.59
CA ALA A 160 -0.01 9.42 9.75
C ALA A 160 1.46 9.73 10.02
N ALA A 161 2.23 8.70 10.38
CA ALA A 161 3.69 8.72 10.43
C ALA A 161 4.25 8.07 9.17
N THR A 162 5.15 8.76 8.48
CA THR A 162 5.85 8.23 7.30
C THR A 162 7.34 8.16 7.59
N ALA A 163 7.95 6.99 7.42
CA ALA A 163 9.39 6.78 7.64
C ALA A 163 10.04 6.15 6.40
N THR A 164 11.23 6.62 6.04
CA THR A 164 11.95 6.18 4.83
C THR A 164 13.22 5.41 5.19
N PHE A 165 13.36 4.20 4.66
CA PHE A 165 14.49 3.30 4.89
C PHE A 165 15.51 3.35 3.77
N GLU A 166 15.03 3.46 2.53
CA GLU A 166 15.86 3.57 1.33
C GLU A 166 15.24 4.53 0.33
N GLY A 167 16.08 5.28 -0.40
CA GLY A 167 15.61 6.27 -1.36
C GLY A 167 15.01 7.50 -0.66
N LYS A 168 13.87 7.97 -1.18
CA LYS A 168 13.21 9.20 -0.73
C LYS A 168 11.71 9.15 -1.01
N VAL A 169 10.94 9.75 -0.11
CA VAL A 169 9.49 9.79 -0.16
C VAL A 169 9.02 11.23 -0.14
N ASP A 170 8.03 11.57 -0.96
CA ASP A 170 7.37 12.87 -0.88
C ASP A 170 6.04 12.72 -0.13
N ALA A 171 5.95 13.27 1.07
CA ALA A 171 4.70 13.39 1.82
C ALA A 171 4.05 14.73 1.50
N SER A 172 2.77 14.73 1.16
CA SER A 172 2.03 15.92 0.75
C SER A 172 0.68 16.02 1.45
N ALA A 173 0.41 17.17 2.05
CA ALA A 173 -0.90 17.52 2.60
C ALA A 173 -1.11 19.04 2.55
N LEU A 174 -2.35 19.48 2.35
CA LEU A 174 -2.73 20.90 2.27
C LEU A 174 -1.83 21.74 1.33
N GLY A 175 -1.50 21.20 0.15
CA GLY A 175 -0.66 21.91 -0.84
C GLY A 175 0.81 22.06 -0.45
N ARG A 176 1.25 21.46 0.66
CA ARG A 176 2.64 21.45 1.11
C ARG A 176 3.21 20.06 0.93
N THR A 177 4.38 19.99 0.30
CA THR A 177 5.13 18.75 0.10
C THR A 177 6.42 18.80 0.89
N VAL A 178 6.71 17.73 1.61
CA VAL A 178 7.93 17.52 2.37
C VAL A 178 8.60 16.25 1.84
N ARG A 179 9.89 16.38 1.53
CA ARG A 179 10.72 15.26 1.11
C ARG A 179 11.38 14.60 2.30
N ILE A 180 11.11 13.31 2.49
CA ILE A 180 11.64 12.48 3.57
C ILE A 180 12.72 11.59 2.96
N GLU A 181 13.97 11.83 3.32
CA GLU A 181 15.08 11.03 2.84
C GLU A 181 15.31 9.80 3.73
N LYS A 182 16.15 8.87 3.27
CA LYS A 182 16.60 7.71 4.04
C LYS A 182 16.99 8.10 5.47
N GLY A 183 16.52 7.31 6.43
CA GLY A 183 16.81 7.50 7.85
C GLY A 183 16.04 8.66 8.49
N SER A 184 15.03 9.21 7.81
CA SER A 184 14.17 10.27 8.34
C SER A 184 12.70 9.85 8.36
N ALA A 185 11.92 10.57 9.17
CA ALA A 185 10.47 10.42 9.27
C ALA A 185 9.78 11.78 9.32
N SER A 186 8.49 11.81 8.99
CA SER A 186 7.62 12.98 9.09
C SER A 186 6.26 12.55 9.64
N LEU A 187 5.64 13.47 10.39
CA LEU A 187 4.34 13.29 10.99
C LEU A 187 3.33 14.21 10.33
N THR A 188 2.16 13.67 9.99
CA THR A 188 1.06 14.44 9.40
C THR A 188 -0.22 14.17 10.18
N PHE A 189 -0.93 15.22 10.55
CA PHE A 189 -2.26 15.13 11.14
C PHE A 189 -3.28 15.65 10.12
N PRO A 190 -4.50 15.10 10.07
CA PRO A 190 -5.54 15.66 9.22
C PRO A 190 -5.72 17.16 9.45
N GLY A 191 -5.96 17.88 8.36
CA GLY A 191 -6.07 19.35 8.38
C GLY A 191 -4.75 20.08 8.65
N ASN A 192 -3.59 19.41 8.55
CA ASN A 192 -2.28 20.02 8.73
C ASN A 192 -1.30 19.57 7.63
N PRO A 193 -0.32 20.43 7.25
CA PRO A 193 0.76 20.00 6.37
C PRO A 193 1.68 18.99 7.09
N PRO A 194 2.46 18.19 6.35
CA PRO A 194 3.45 17.30 6.96
C PRO A 194 4.48 18.10 7.75
N SER A 195 4.92 17.56 8.90
CA SER A 195 6.02 18.16 9.66
C SER A 195 7.31 18.14 8.83
N PRO A 196 8.27 19.04 9.10
CA PRO A 196 9.62 18.89 8.58
C PRO A 196 10.17 17.49 8.88
N PRO A 197 10.96 16.87 7.99
CA PRO A 197 11.56 15.57 8.23
C PRO A 197 12.51 15.68 9.42
N GLN A 198 12.48 14.68 10.29
CA GLN A 198 13.40 14.55 11.41
C GLN A 198 14.12 13.21 11.30
N ALA A 199 15.33 13.14 11.83
CA ALA A 199 16.07 11.88 11.89
C ALA A 199 15.23 10.83 12.63
N PHE A 200 15.04 9.68 11.98
CA PHE A 200 14.31 8.57 12.57
C PHE A 200 15.26 7.74 13.42
N LYS A 201 15.09 7.84 14.74
CA LYS A 201 15.72 6.93 15.70
C LYS A 201 14.59 6.21 16.42
N GLU A 202 14.57 4.89 16.32
CA GLU A 202 13.55 4.10 16.98
C GLU A 202 13.60 4.30 18.50
N ASN A 203 12.45 4.62 19.06
CA ASN A 203 12.22 4.70 20.49
C ASN A 203 10.85 4.09 20.79
N LEU A 204 10.84 2.89 21.38
CA LEU A 204 9.62 2.16 21.73
C LEU A 204 9.22 2.35 23.20
N ASN A 205 9.98 3.16 23.95
CA ASN A 205 9.70 3.41 25.35
C ASN A 205 8.43 4.24 25.52
N TYR A 206 7.79 4.04 26.66
CA TYR A 206 6.66 4.84 27.14
C TYR A 206 6.97 5.35 28.54
N GLU A 207 6.34 6.46 28.90
CA GLU A 207 6.32 6.97 30.28
C GLU A 207 4.86 7.01 30.74
N LEU A 208 4.52 6.13 31.70
CA LEU A 208 3.18 6.09 32.29
C LEU A 208 3.02 7.20 33.32
N ILE A 209 2.05 8.08 33.10
CA ILE A 209 1.71 9.15 34.04
C ILE A 209 0.63 8.64 35.00
N SER A 210 -0.41 8.01 34.47
CA SER A 210 -1.46 7.38 35.28
C SER A 210 -2.25 6.34 34.50
N LEU A 211 -2.64 5.28 35.19
CA LEU A 211 -3.69 4.37 34.76
C LEU A 211 -4.75 4.36 35.88
N SER A 212 -5.99 4.75 35.60
CA SER A 212 -7.01 4.87 36.66
C SER A 212 -8.39 4.40 36.21
N VAL A 213 -9.09 3.70 37.10
CA VAL A 213 -10.49 3.30 36.84
C VAL A 213 -11.36 4.52 37.05
N ILE A 214 -12.13 4.93 36.04
CA ILE A 214 -12.98 6.12 36.14
C ILE A 214 -14.46 5.80 36.33
N SER A 215 -14.88 4.59 35.94
CA SER A 215 -16.24 4.08 36.11
C SER A 215 -16.24 2.56 35.91
N PRO A 216 -17.29 1.83 36.32
CA PRO A 216 -17.40 0.40 36.02
C PRO A 216 -17.19 0.13 34.52
N GLY A 217 -16.18 -0.67 34.19
CA GLY A 217 -15.87 -1.03 32.81
C GLY A 217 -15.07 0.00 32.00
N LYS A 218 -14.58 1.10 32.58
CA LYS A 218 -13.71 2.07 31.87
C LYS A 218 -12.47 2.43 32.67
N VAL A 219 -11.35 2.53 31.96
CA VAL A 219 -10.06 2.97 32.49
C VAL A 219 -9.58 4.19 31.71
N ARG A 220 -8.94 5.15 32.38
CA ARG A 220 -8.23 6.26 31.75
C ARG A 220 -6.74 5.94 31.74
N CYS A 221 -6.14 5.95 30.56
CA CYS A 221 -4.70 5.77 30.36
C CYS A 221 -4.08 7.11 29.97
N VAL A 222 -3.13 7.57 30.77
CA VAL A 222 -2.34 8.77 30.51
C VAL A 222 -0.87 8.38 30.46
N CYS A 223 -0.25 8.53 29.28
CA CYS A 223 1.16 8.23 29.07
C CYS A 223 1.73 9.12 27.96
N THR A 224 3.05 9.13 27.83
CA THR A 224 3.76 9.74 26.70
C THR A 224 4.58 8.66 25.99
N VAL A 225 4.70 8.81 24.67
CA VAL A 225 5.54 7.97 23.80
C VAL A 225 6.13 8.83 22.68
N ASP A 226 7.01 8.28 21.86
CA ASP A 226 7.41 8.94 20.62
C ASP A 226 6.19 9.15 19.68
N PRO A 227 5.94 10.39 19.21
CA PRO A 227 4.78 10.71 18.38
C PRO A 227 4.81 10.06 17.00
N LEU A 228 5.89 9.40 16.58
CA LEU A 228 5.91 8.60 15.35
C LEU A 228 5.25 7.22 15.53
N ASN A 229 5.12 6.74 16.77
CA ASN A 229 4.61 5.40 17.05
C ASN A 229 3.08 5.32 16.98
N LEU A 230 2.61 4.09 16.78
CA LEU A 230 1.24 3.66 17.06
C LEU A 230 1.22 3.01 18.44
N VAL A 231 0.17 3.27 19.22
CA VAL A 231 0.01 2.70 20.56
C VAL A 231 -1.33 2.02 20.66
N TYR A 232 -1.33 0.85 21.29
CA TYR A 232 -2.53 0.06 21.54
C TYR A 232 -2.58 -0.32 23.02
N LEU A 233 -3.75 -0.25 23.63
CA LEU A 233 -4.02 -0.80 24.95
C LEU A 233 -5.00 -1.95 24.80
N ASN A 234 -4.56 -3.18 25.11
CA ASN A 234 -5.34 -4.40 24.91
C ASN A 234 -5.85 -4.56 23.46
N GLY A 235 -5.07 -4.07 22.51
CA GLY A 235 -5.40 -4.04 21.09
C GLY A 235 -6.44 -2.99 20.68
N GLN A 236 -6.83 -2.07 21.58
CA GLN A 236 -7.54 -0.85 21.21
C GLN A 236 -6.52 0.24 20.87
N PRO A 237 -6.54 0.82 19.66
CA PRO A 237 -5.60 1.87 19.30
C PRO A 237 -5.90 3.15 20.11
N LEU A 238 -4.85 3.77 20.65
CA LEU A 238 -4.96 4.99 21.46
C LEU A 238 -4.72 6.23 20.61
N LYS A 239 -5.54 7.26 20.84
CA LYS A 239 -5.33 8.60 20.27
C LYS A 239 -4.14 9.26 20.96
N MET A 240 -3.45 10.09 20.21
CA MET A 240 -2.24 10.76 20.64
C MET A 240 -2.17 12.13 20.01
N ASP A 241 -1.73 13.11 20.79
CA ASP A 241 -1.48 14.45 20.28
C ASP A 241 -0.12 14.55 19.56
N ARG A 242 0.24 15.78 19.15
CA ARG A 242 1.48 16.04 18.40
C ARG A 242 2.75 15.87 19.21
N THR A 243 2.64 15.90 20.54
CA THR A 243 3.76 15.81 21.47
C THR A 243 4.05 14.38 21.89
N GLY A 244 3.18 13.43 21.52
CA GLY A 244 3.29 12.05 21.96
C GLY A 244 2.45 11.73 23.20
N LYS A 245 1.69 12.70 23.72
CA LYS A 245 0.83 12.50 24.89
C LYS A 245 -0.44 11.76 24.50
N ILE A 246 -0.77 10.79 25.32
CA ILE A 246 -2.00 10.00 25.28
C ILE A 246 -2.78 10.32 26.55
N ASP A 247 -4.08 10.57 26.41
CA ASP A 247 -5.01 10.81 27.51
C ASP A 247 -6.38 10.27 27.09
N GLU A 248 -6.54 8.95 27.17
CA GLU A 248 -7.66 8.23 26.56
C GLU A 248 -8.42 7.39 27.58
N VAL A 249 -9.74 7.32 27.39
CA VAL A 249 -10.62 6.44 28.14
C VAL A 249 -10.95 5.23 27.29
N VAL A 250 -10.54 4.05 27.74
CA VAL A 250 -10.80 2.78 27.03
C VAL A 250 -11.58 1.80 27.90
N PRO A 251 -12.26 0.80 27.28
CA PRO A 251 -12.90 -0.27 28.02
C PRO A 251 -11.91 -1.01 28.92
N LYS A 252 -12.32 -1.27 30.17
CA LYS A 252 -11.56 -2.11 31.10
C LYS A 252 -11.57 -3.56 30.58
N PRO A 253 -10.41 -4.24 30.50
CA PRO A 253 -10.35 -5.66 30.16
C PRO A 253 -10.99 -6.52 31.25
N ALA A 254 -11.54 -7.68 30.86
CA ALA A 254 -12.22 -8.60 31.77
C ALA A 254 -11.30 -9.18 32.86
N ASN A 255 -10.05 -9.46 32.50
CA ASN A 255 -9.02 -10.02 33.38
C ASN A 255 -8.24 -8.96 34.17
N SER A 256 -8.51 -7.67 34.01
CA SER A 256 -7.72 -6.57 34.61
C SER A 256 -6.22 -6.53 34.21
N ASP A 257 -5.77 -7.37 33.28
CA ASP A 257 -4.42 -7.29 32.70
C ASP A 257 -4.37 -6.21 31.61
N TYR A 258 -3.43 -5.29 31.75
CA TYR A 258 -3.25 -4.19 30.82
C TYR A 258 -1.97 -4.36 30.03
N TRP A 259 -2.11 -4.60 28.73
CA TRP A 259 -1.01 -4.72 27.78
C TRP A 259 -0.95 -3.48 26.91
N LEU A 260 0.09 -2.68 27.11
CA LEU A 260 0.42 -1.56 26.26
C LEU A 260 1.37 -2.02 25.17
N VAL A 261 0.95 -1.93 23.91
CA VAL A 261 1.78 -2.23 22.75
C VAL A 261 2.20 -0.92 22.11
N VAL A 262 3.50 -0.70 22.00
CA VAL A 262 4.07 0.40 21.24
C VAL A 262 4.67 -0.17 19.96
N ARG A 263 4.18 0.28 18.80
CA ARG A 263 4.64 -0.15 17.48
C ARG A 263 5.28 1.03 16.73
N SER A 264 6.51 0.85 16.28
CA SER A 264 7.20 1.86 15.48
C SER A 264 6.72 1.86 14.03
N PRO A 265 6.97 2.95 13.28
CA PRO A 265 6.77 2.97 11.84
C PRO A 265 7.51 1.87 11.09
N VAL A 266 8.55 1.24 11.64
CA VAL A 266 9.33 0.21 10.94
C VAL A 266 8.75 -1.19 11.09
N GLY A 267 7.76 -1.34 11.98
CA GLY A 267 7.07 -2.59 12.26
C GLY A 267 7.56 -3.34 13.50
N ASN A 268 8.59 -2.83 14.17
CA ASN A 268 8.98 -3.38 15.47
C ASN A 268 7.94 -2.97 16.52
N GLU A 269 7.70 -3.85 17.49
CA GLU A 269 6.81 -3.58 18.59
C GLU A 269 7.33 -4.16 19.89
N VAL A 270 6.98 -3.49 21.00
CA VAL A 270 7.20 -3.98 22.35
C VAL A 270 5.86 -4.00 23.08
N SER A 271 5.60 -5.09 23.79
CA SER A 271 4.44 -5.24 24.67
C SER A 271 4.88 -5.06 26.12
N TYR A 272 4.23 -4.13 26.82
CA TYR A 272 4.46 -3.83 28.22
C TYR A 272 3.26 -4.26 29.05
N GLU A 273 3.51 -5.03 30.09
CA GLU A 273 2.51 -5.32 31.11
C GLU A 273 2.45 -4.13 32.09
N LEU A 274 1.29 -3.48 32.18
CA LEU A 274 1.04 -2.44 33.16
C LEU A 274 0.48 -3.12 34.42
N GLY A 275 1.34 -3.30 35.42
CA GLY A 275 0.97 -4.02 36.64
C GLY A 275 -0.21 -3.37 37.39
N GLU A 276 -1.01 -4.19 38.09
CA GLU A 276 -2.19 -3.72 38.85
C GLU A 276 -1.87 -2.65 39.90
N SER A 277 -0.65 -2.65 40.44
CA SER A 277 -0.19 -1.65 41.43
C SER A 277 -0.12 -0.23 40.89
N LEU A 278 -0.05 -0.07 39.56
CA LEU A 278 -0.05 1.24 38.89
C LEU A 278 -1.46 1.80 38.72
N ILE A 279 -2.49 0.99 38.97
CA ILE A 279 -3.89 1.38 38.83
C ILE A 279 -4.32 2.15 40.08
N LYS A 280 -4.49 3.46 39.93
CA LYS A 280 -5.14 4.27 40.96
C LYS A 280 -6.64 3.97 40.93
N LYS A 281 -7.17 3.49 42.06
CA LYS A 281 -8.61 3.28 42.27
C LYS A 281 -9.36 4.59 42.40
#